data_AF-A0A1G7C4P7-F1
#
_entry.id   AF-A0A1G7C4P7-F1
#
_cell.length_a   1.000
_cell.length_b   1.000
_cell.length_c   1.000
_cell.angle_alpha   90.00
_cell.angle_beta   90.00
_cell.angle_gamma   90.00
#
_symmetry.space_group_name_H-M   'P 1'
#
loop_
_entity.id
_entity.type
_entity.pdbx_description
1 polymer ?
#
loop_
_entity_poly.entity_id
_entity_poly.type
_entity_poly.pdbx_seq_one_letter_code
_entity_poly.pdbx_strand_id
1 'polypeptide(L)'
;MRAALLIGLPLLLAACAQQPLSPEAAARVCEERARAAQAPTGRARIGVSSDEGLSTGIAIGVSGDFLRGRDPLEVYERCVVERSGALPVRPPRLR
;
A
#
# COMPACT_ATOMS: atom_id res chain seq x y z
N MET A 1 -21.56 -41.68 2.78
CA MET A 1 -20.41 -40.83 3.20
C MET A 1 -19.74 -40.03 2.04
N ARG A 2 -20.33 -39.94 0.83
CA ARG A 2 -19.71 -39.26 -0.33
C ARG A 2 -20.32 -37.89 -0.66
N ALA A 3 -21.45 -37.53 -0.05
CA ALA A 3 -22.17 -36.28 -0.31
C ALA A 3 -21.69 -35.08 0.53
N ALA A 4 -20.93 -35.32 1.61
CA ALA A 4 -20.45 -34.25 2.49
C ALA A 4 -19.30 -33.42 1.87
N LEU A 5 -18.60 -33.95 0.86
CA LEU A 5 -17.47 -33.25 0.24
C LEU A 5 -17.86 -32.13 -0.73
N LEU A 6 -19.12 -32.10 -1.22
CA LEU A 6 -19.55 -31.13 -2.23
C LEU A 6 -20.01 -29.78 -1.65
N ILE A 7 -20.17 -29.67 -0.33
CA ILE A 7 -20.67 -28.46 0.34
C ILE A 7 -19.53 -27.57 0.88
N GLY A 8 -18.30 -28.11 1.02
CA GLY A 8 -17.17 -27.38 1.61
C GLY A 8 -16.39 -26.45 0.65
N LEU A 9 -16.48 -26.69 -0.67
CA LEU A 9 -15.70 -25.96 -1.66
C LEU A 9 -16.03 -24.45 -1.77
N PRO A 10 -17.30 -23.98 -1.73
CA PRO A 10 -17.60 -22.55 -1.85
C PRO A 10 -17.20 -21.73 -0.61
N LEU A 11 -17.07 -22.34 0.58
CA LEU A 11 -16.63 -21.63 1.79
C LEU A 11 -15.13 -21.27 1.76
N LEU A 12 -14.30 -22.06 1.07
CA LEU A 12 -12.87 -21.79 0.95
C LEU A 12 -12.56 -20.60 0.03
N LEU A 13 -13.44 -20.30 -0.93
CA LEU A 13 -13.29 -19.17 -1.85
C LEU A 13 -13.59 -17.82 -1.21
N ALA A 14 -14.43 -17.78 -0.18
CA ALA A 14 -14.78 -16.53 0.53
C ALA A 14 -13.63 -15.99 1.39
N ALA A 15 -12.65 -16.83 1.77
CA ALA A 15 -11.51 -16.41 2.59
C ALA A 15 -10.51 -15.50 1.86
N CYS A 16 -10.58 -15.44 0.53
CA CYS A 16 -9.70 -14.61 -0.29
C CYS A 16 -10.32 -13.27 -0.70
N ALA A 17 -11.58 -13.00 -0.35
CA ALA A 17 -12.19 -11.72 -0.67
C ALA A 17 -11.51 -10.62 0.16
N GLN A 18 -10.81 -9.71 -0.51
CA GLN A 18 -10.22 -8.55 0.14
C GLN A 18 -11.35 -7.64 0.63
N GLN A 19 -11.62 -7.63 1.93
CA GLN A 19 -12.52 -6.62 2.50
C GLN A 19 -12.00 -5.21 2.16
N PRO A 20 -12.88 -4.29 1.74
CA PRO A 20 -12.49 -2.90 1.55
C PRO A 20 -11.97 -2.33 2.87
N LEU A 21 -10.92 -1.50 2.77
CA LEU A 21 -10.36 -0.81 3.92
C LEU A 21 -11.37 0.21 4.45
N SER A 22 -11.37 0.45 5.76
CA SER A 22 -12.13 1.59 6.28
C SER A 22 -11.62 2.89 5.62
N PRO A 23 -12.47 3.91 5.42
CA PRO A 23 -12.05 5.16 4.79
C PRO A 23 -10.86 5.82 5.49
N GLU A 24 -10.78 5.72 6.82
CA GLU A 24 -9.66 6.24 7.62
C GLU A 24 -8.37 5.45 7.39
N ALA A 25 -8.47 4.11 7.32
CA ALA A 25 -7.33 3.26 7.05
C ALA A 25 -6.81 3.47 5.62
N ALA A 26 -7.71 3.56 4.64
CA ALA A 26 -7.39 3.88 3.26
C ALA A 26 -6.70 5.25 3.15
N ALA A 27 -7.24 6.28 3.81
CA ALA A 27 -6.64 7.61 3.84
C ALA A 27 -5.18 7.59 4.35
N ARG A 28 -4.87 6.85 5.41
CA ARG A 28 -3.49 6.73 5.93
C ARG A 28 -2.54 6.10 4.91
N VAL A 29 -2.95 4.99 4.30
CA VAL A 29 -2.13 4.25 3.33
C VAL A 29 -1.95 5.06 2.03
N CYS A 30 -3.02 5.68 1.55
CA CYS A 30 -2.98 6.46 0.31
C CYS A 30 -2.21 7.76 0.45
N GLU A 31 -2.09 8.32 1.64
CA GLU A 31 -1.24 9.50 1.91
C GLU A 31 0.24 9.21 1.61
N GLU A 32 0.73 8.01 1.94
CA GLU A 32 2.11 7.60 1.61
C GLU A 32 2.32 7.50 0.09
N ARG A 33 1.34 6.95 -0.63
CA ARG A 33 1.39 6.86 -2.10
C ARG A 33 1.43 8.25 -2.74
N ALA A 34 0.60 9.17 -2.25
CA ALA A 34 0.58 10.55 -2.71
C ALA A 34 1.90 11.27 -2.42
N ARG A 35 2.50 11.05 -1.25
CA ARG A 35 3.85 11.56 -0.95
C ARG A 35 4.90 11.04 -1.93
N ALA A 36 4.86 9.76 -2.26
CA ALA A 36 5.78 9.16 -3.23
C ALA A 36 5.55 9.63 -4.68
N ALA A 37 4.43 10.28 -4.98
CA ALA A 37 4.18 10.92 -6.27
C ALA A 37 4.80 12.32 -6.37
N GLN A 38 5.12 12.98 -5.25
CA GLN A 38 5.76 14.30 -5.21
C GLN A 38 7.27 14.24 -5.43
N ALA A 39 7.92 13.20 -4.89
CA ALA A 39 9.38 13.08 -4.91
C ALA A 39 9.81 11.60 -4.79
N PRO A 40 11.05 11.28 -5.20
CA PRO A 40 11.66 9.99 -4.91
C PRO A 40 11.71 9.72 -3.41
N THR A 41 11.50 8.47 -3.03
CA THR A 41 11.62 7.99 -1.66
C THR A 41 13.04 7.49 -1.40
N GLY A 42 13.56 7.71 -0.19
CA GLY A 42 14.88 7.25 0.21
C GLY A 42 14.80 6.36 1.43
N ARG A 43 15.63 5.31 1.48
CA ARG A 43 15.86 4.50 2.68
C ARG A 43 17.35 4.26 2.86
N ALA A 44 17.87 4.54 4.04
CA ALA A 44 19.21 4.13 4.45
C ALA A 44 19.08 2.89 5.36
N ARG A 45 19.96 1.92 5.17
CA ARG A 45 20.09 0.71 6.00
C ARG A 45 21.50 0.67 6.56
N ILE A 46 21.59 0.39 7.85
CA ILE A 46 22.85 0.14 8.56
C ILE A 46 22.66 -1.17 9.31
N GLY A 47 23.60 -2.10 9.16
CA GLY A 47 23.59 -3.39 9.82
C GLY A 47 24.95 -3.70 10.42
N VAL A 48 24.97 -4.49 11.48
CA VAL A 48 26.20 -4.99 12.11
C VAL A 48 26.11 -6.51 12.21
N SER A 49 27.17 -7.20 11.78
CA SER A 49 27.29 -8.66 11.82
C SER A 49 28.58 -9.03 12.54
N SER A 50 28.54 -10.10 13.34
CA SER A 50 29.72 -10.62 14.03
C SER A 50 30.72 -11.25 13.05
N ASP A 51 30.23 -11.81 11.95
CA ASP A 51 31.05 -12.49 10.94
C ASP A 51 31.55 -11.54 9.84
N GLU A 52 30.76 -10.51 9.50
CA GLU A 52 31.00 -9.63 8.35
C GLU A 52 31.28 -8.16 8.72
N GLY A 53 31.14 -7.79 10.01
CA GLY A 53 31.38 -6.43 10.48
C GLY A 53 30.24 -5.43 10.17
N LEU A 54 30.58 -4.16 9.98
CA LEU A 54 29.63 -3.07 9.69
C LEU A 54 29.21 -3.07 8.22
N SER A 55 27.91 -3.04 7.96
CA SER A 55 27.30 -2.91 6.63
C SER A 55 26.43 -1.66 6.52
N THR A 56 26.49 -1.00 5.36
CA THR A 56 25.62 0.15 5.05
C THR A 56 25.04 0.01 3.66
N GLY A 57 23.87 0.59 3.42
CA GLY A 57 23.23 0.57 2.10
C GLY A 57 22.20 1.67 1.95
N ILE A 58 22.05 2.18 0.73
CA ILE A 58 21.08 3.21 0.37
C ILE A 58 20.16 2.65 -0.71
N ALA A 59 18.87 2.87 -0.59
CA ALA A 59 17.86 2.52 -1.58
C ALA A 59 17.04 3.76 -1.94
N ILE A 60 16.89 4.02 -3.25
CA ILE A 60 16.04 5.07 -3.78
C ILE A 60 14.87 4.41 -4.49
N GLY A 61 13.64 4.78 -4.10
CA GLY A 61 12.41 4.31 -4.72
C GLY A 61 11.76 5.43 -5.52
N VAL A 62 11.47 5.18 -6.80
CA VAL A 62 10.77 6.12 -7.67
C VAL A 62 9.40 5.55 -8.01
N SER A 63 8.33 6.29 -7.74
CA SER A 63 6.97 5.83 -8.06
C SER A 63 6.65 6.06 -9.53
N GLY A 64 5.84 5.19 -10.13
CA GLY A 64 5.34 5.39 -11.50
C GLY A 64 4.41 6.61 -11.63
N ASP A 65 3.82 7.07 -10.52
CA ASP A 65 3.03 8.30 -10.49
C ASP A 65 3.93 9.54 -10.55
N PHE A 66 5.07 9.52 -9.86
CA PHE A 66 6.12 10.55 -9.95
C PHE A 66 6.70 10.64 -11.36
N LEU A 67 7.07 9.51 -11.97
CA LEU A 67 7.62 9.48 -13.33
C LEU A 67 6.65 10.04 -14.39
N ARG A 68 5.35 9.89 -14.16
CA ARG A 68 4.29 10.40 -15.03
C ARG A 68 3.87 11.83 -14.69
N GLY A 69 4.45 12.45 -13.66
CA GLY A 69 4.07 13.80 -13.21
C GLY A 69 2.61 13.90 -12.79
N ARG A 70 2.04 12.83 -12.22
CA ARG A 70 0.65 12.83 -11.73
C ARG A 70 0.50 13.80 -10.56
N ASP A 71 -0.65 14.48 -10.50
CA ASP A 71 -1.00 15.29 -9.34
C ASP A 71 -1.13 14.40 -8.09
N PRO A 72 -0.39 14.68 -7.00
CA PRO A 72 -0.51 13.94 -5.74
C PRO A 72 -1.93 13.91 -5.17
N LEU A 73 -2.73 14.96 -5.38
CA LEU A 73 -4.11 15.00 -4.90
C LEU A 73 -4.99 14.00 -5.67
N GLU A 74 -4.89 13.97 -7.01
CA GLU A 74 -5.56 12.97 -7.85
C GLU A 74 -5.16 11.54 -7.45
N VAL A 75 -3.86 11.30 -7.20
CA VAL A 75 -3.33 9.99 -6.79
C VAL A 75 -3.92 9.56 -5.45
N TYR A 76 -4.06 10.49 -4.50
CA TYR A 76 -4.66 10.23 -3.20
C TYR A 76 -6.15 9.87 -3.34
N GLU A 77 -6.93 10.71 -4.01
CA GLU A 77 -8.36 10.52 -4.17
C GLU A 77 -8.69 9.19 -4.85
N ARG A 78 -8.02 8.90 -5.98
CA ARG A 78 -8.18 7.64 -6.70
C ARG A 78 -7.85 6.45 -5.81
N CYS A 79 -6.73 6.51 -5.09
CA CYS A 79 -6.33 5.43 -4.19
C CYS A 79 -7.35 5.17 -3.08
N VAL A 80 -7.92 6.21 -2.47
CA VAL A 80 -8.91 6.04 -1.40
C VAL A 80 -10.17 5.37 -1.95
N VAL A 81 -10.70 5.86 -3.08
CA VAL A 81 -11.88 5.26 -3.72
C VAL A 81 -11.62 3.81 -4.11
N GLU A 82 -10.47 3.49 -4.69
CA GLU A 82 -10.10 2.11 -5.05
C GLU A 82 -10.00 1.17 -3.84
N ARG A 83 -9.62 1.68 -2.66
CA ARG A 83 -9.33 0.87 -1.47
C ARG A 83 -10.49 0.76 -0.48
N SER A 84 -11.32 1.78 -0.36
CA SER A 84 -12.44 1.82 0.58
C SER A 84 -13.81 1.86 -0.11
N GLY A 85 -13.88 2.19 -1.40
CA GLY A 85 -15.14 2.47 -2.10
C GLY A 85 -15.81 3.78 -1.69
N ALA A 86 -15.17 4.58 -0.84
CA ALA A 86 -15.70 5.84 -0.31
C ALA A 86 -14.81 7.02 -0.71
N LEU A 87 -15.37 8.23 -0.61
CA LEU A 87 -14.61 9.46 -0.76
C LEU A 87 -13.65 9.67 0.45
N PRO A 88 -12.57 10.44 0.27
CA PRO A 88 -11.65 10.73 1.37
C PRO A 88 -12.31 11.48 2.53
N VAL A 89 -12.13 10.96 3.74
CA VAL A 89 -12.65 11.57 4.98
C VAL A 89 -11.80 12.74 5.49
N ARG A 90 -10.59 12.91 4.95
CA ARG A 90 -9.67 14.00 5.29
C ARG A 90 -8.72 14.32 4.14
N PRO A 91 -8.20 15.55 4.06
CA PRO A 91 -7.13 15.89 3.12
C PRO A 91 -5.82 15.16 3.46
N PRO A 92 -4.99 14.85 2.45
CA PRO A 92 -3.70 14.21 2.67
C PRO A 92 -2.69 15.21 3.25
N ARG A 93 -1.84 14.74 4.18
CA ARG A 93 -0.68 15.50 4.66
C ARG A 93 0.56 15.15 3.83
N LEU A 94 0.94 16.09 2.98
CA LEU A 94 1.98 15.90 1.97
C LEU A 94 3.36 16.44 2.38
N ARG A 95 3.47 17.04 3.58
CA ARG A 95 4.69 17.63 4.15
C ARG A 95 5.07 16.93 5.44
#